data_AF-A0A954UEW6-F1
#
_entry.id   AF-A0A954UEW6-F1
#
_cell.length_a   1.000
_cell.length_b   1.000
_cell.length_c   1.000
_cell.angle_alpha   90.00
_cell.angle_beta   90.00
_cell.angle_gamma   90.00
#
_symmetry.space_group_name_H-M   'P 1'
#
loop_
_entity.id
_entity.type
_entity.pdbx_description
1 polymer ?
#
loop_
_entity_poly.entity_id
_entity_poly.type
_entity_poly.pdbx_seq_one_letter_code
_entity_poly.pdbx_strand_id
1 'polypeptide(L)'
;MSNDLGSKDSSPDSLPNSEPAFQFGMLSLVYTMAMLGASLAVFGMPGMLVGTVVVLYWALVLSVGDRKGRLLRALFAAFILLCAACMLLPAVQSAREAARRSQCSNNLKQIALALHNYHDIYKSFPPAYIADANGRPMHSWRVLILPFMGYQELYDQYRFDEPWDGPNNRKLNSKVVDAYRCPANQSRTEHTTHTNYVAIIGPNTIWPGAESTSFADILDGTSNTVMVIESKSADIHWMEPRDVDLNEATRLLASTDWEDAVHVREGFFYRTITGRNVAFADGACQFIPLIPEQSATKYFGINDGIVDPAVLDAPPPATARKPQYGNWLRLGVFLILVFLPLPWVWISPRREKVKL
;
A
#
# COMPACT_ATOMS: atom_id res chain seq x y z
N MET A 1 -95.38 -7.47 -47.04
CA MET A 1 -94.33 -7.60 -48.07
C MET A 1 -92.99 -7.67 -47.36
N SER A 2 -92.22 -8.71 -47.71
CA SER A 2 -90.80 -8.99 -47.47
C SER A 2 -90.26 -8.99 -46.04
N ASN A 3 -90.14 -10.22 -45.53
CA ASN A 3 -89.02 -10.72 -44.73
C ASN A 3 -87.66 -10.26 -45.30
N ASP A 4 -86.64 -10.11 -44.44
CA ASP A 4 -85.49 -11.00 -44.56
C ASP A 4 -84.68 -11.13 -43.26
N LEU A 5 -84.18 -12.36 -43.06
CA LEU A 5 -83.40 -12.87 -41.94
C LEU A 5 -81.95 -12.36 -42.04
N GLY A 6 -81.29 -11.93 -40.96
CA GLY A 6 -80.61 -12.83 -40.02
C GLY A 6 -79.11 -12.94 -40.31
N SER A 7 -78.26 -12.39 -39.44
CA SER A 7 -76.99 -13.05 -39.08
C SER A 7 -76.56 -12.63 -37.67
N LYS A 8 -76.48 -13.64 -36.80
CA LYS A 8 -75.75 -13.60 -35.55
C LYS A 8 -74.26 -13.52 -35.89
N ASP A 9 -73.55 -12.58 -35.30
CA ASP A 9 -72.14 -12.78 -34.96
C ASP A 9 -71.92 -12.36 -33.51
N SER A 10 -71.96 -13.36 -32.64
CA SER A 10 -71.43 -13.32 -31.29
C SER A 10 -69.94 -13.65 -31.37
N SER A 11 -69.08 -12.68 -31.12
CA SER A 11 -67.68 -12.94 -30.72
C SER A 11 -67.44 -12.38 -29.31
N PRO A 12 -66.94 -13.22 -28.39
CA PRO A 12 -66.80 -12.90 -26.97
C PRO A 12 -65.43 -12.26 -26.67
N ASP A 13 -65.36 -11.63 -25.50
CA ASP A 13 -64.14 -11.37 -24.73
C ASP A 13 -63.02 -10.55 -25.39
N SER A 14 -63.04 -9.23 -25.16
CA SER A 14 -61.80 -8.50 -24.91
C SER A 14 -61.82 -7.94 -23.49
N LEU A 15 -61.12 -8.69 -22.64
CA LEU A 15 -60.74 -8.40 -21.25
C LEU A 15 -60.20 -6.97 -21.08
N PRO A 16 -60.30 -6.41 -19.85
CA PRO A 16 -60.02 -5.01 -19.58
C PRO A 16 -58.59 -4.66 -19.99
N ASN A 17 -58.39 -3.45 -20.50
CA ASN A 17 -57.08 -2.83 -20.65
C ASN A 17 -56.31 -2.98 -19.33
N SER A 18 -55.52 -4.04 -19.22
CA SER A 18 -54.50 -4.17 -18.20
C SER A 18 -53.58 -2.99 -18.42
N GLU A 19 -53.60 -2.04 -17.49
CA GLU A 19 -52.54 -1.04 -17.40
C GLU A 19 -51.19 -1.76 -17.57
N PRO A 20 -50.23 -1.23 -18.34
CA PRO A 20 -48.92 -1.84 -18.37
C PRO A 20 -48.33 -1.72 -16.97
N ALA A 21 -48.33 -2.87 -16.29
CA ALA A 21 -47.61 -3.13 -15.07
C ALA A 21 -46.18 -2.62 -15.26
N PHE A 22 -45.82 -1.64 -14.43
CA PHE A 22 -44.46 -1.26 -14.06
C PHE A 22 -43.38 -1.65 -15.09
N GLN A 23 -43.27 -0.89 -16.19
CA GLN A 23 -42.11 -1.01 -17.09
C GLN A 23 -40.86 -0.53 -16.34
N PHE A 24 -40.21 -1.44 -15.60
CA PHE A 24 -38.79 -1.31 -15.29
C PHE A 24 -38.06 -1.44 -16.63
N GLY A 25 -37.99 -0.33 -17.38
CA GLY A 25 -37.44 -0.33 -18.73
C GLY A 25 -35.98 -0.80 -18.73
N MET A 26 -35.54 -1.38 -19.84
CA MET A 26 -34.16 -1.81 -20.09
C MET A 26 -33.11 -0.77 -19.64
N LEU A 27 -33.44 0.52 -19.76
CA LEU A 27 -32.62 1.65 -19.31
C LEU A 27 -32.35 1.64 -17.79
N SER A 28 -33.30 1.23 -16.96
CA SER A 28 -33.16 1.17 -15.49
C SER A 28 -32.26 0.02 -15.04
N LEU A 29 -32.32 -1.11 -15.76
CA LEU A 29 -31.41 -2.24 -15.57
C LEU A 29 -29.98 -1.83 -15.93
N VAL A 30 -29.79 -1.23 -17.11
CA VAL A 30 -28.49 -0.73 -17.58
C VAL A 30 -27.92 0.31 -16.61
N TYR A 31 -28.75 1.25 -16.13
CA TYR A 31 -28.35 2.22 -15.13
C TYR A 31 -27.88 1.56 -13.83
N THR A 32 -28.65 0.60 -13.31
CA THR A 32 -28.32 -0.11 -12.07
C THR A 32 -27.00 -0.86 -12.19
N MET A 33 -26.79 -1.58 -13.29
CA MET A 33 -25.55 -2.28 -13.57
C MET A 33 -24.37 -1.32 -13.70
N ALA A 34 -24.53 -0.22 -14.45
CA ALA A 34 -23.49 0.79 -14.61
C ALA A 34 -23.14 1.48 -13.29
N MET A 35 -24.14 1.81 -12.47
CA MET A 35 -23.98 2.47 -11.18
C MET A 35 -23.26 1.56 -10.17
N LEU A 36 -23.66 0.29 -10.08
CA LEU A 36 -23.00 -0.70 -9.24
C LEU A 36 -21.55 -0.95 -9.69
N GLY A 37 -21.32 -1.08 -11.01
CA GLY A 37 -19.99 -1.24 -11.58
C GLY A 37 -19.07 -0.05 -11.33
N ALA A 38 -19.56 1.17 -11.55
CA ALA A 38 -18.80 2.39 -11.28
C ALA A 38 -18.51 2.57 -9.78
N SER A 39 -19.46 2.24 -8.91
CA SER A 39 -19.25 2.31 -7.46
C SER A 39 -18.23 1.28 -6.97
N LEU A 40 -18.29 0.04 -7.47
CA LEU A 40 -17.27 -0.98 -7.21
C LEU A 40 -15.89 -0.54 -7.72
N ALA A 41 -15.81 0.10 -8.89
CA ALA A 41 -14.56 0.58 -9.45
C ALA A 41 -13.91 1.72 -8.64
N VAL A 42 -14.72 2.60 -8.03
CA VAL A 42 -14.23 3.74 -7.22
C VAL A 42 -13.88 3.31 -5.79
N PHE A 43 -14.74 2.51 -5.16
CA PHE A 43 -14.68 2.26 -3.71
C PHE A 43 -14.29 0.81 -3.36
N GLY A 44 -14.07 -0.06 -4.35
CA GLY A 44 -13.86 -1.49 -4.10
C GLY A 44 -15.13 -2.18 -3.59
N MET A 45 -14.99 -3.32 -2.90
CA MET A 45 -16.14 -4.10 -2.40
C MET A 45 -17.16 -3.28 -1.59
N PRO A 46 -16.76 -2.38 -0.66
CA PRO A 46 -17.70 -1.49 0.03
C PRO A 46 -18.55 -0.62 -0.91
N GLY A 47 -18.04 -0.34 -2.11
CA GLY A 47 -18.76 0.38 -3.16
C GLY A 47 -20.06 -0.28 -3.60
N MET A 48 -20.19 -1.61 -3.51
CA MET A 48 -21.46 -2.25 -3.85
C MET A 48 -22.61 -1.79 -2.96
N LEU A 49 -22.37 -1.57 -1.67
CA LEU A 49 -23.36 -1.02 -0.74
C LEU A 49 -23.72 0.42 -1.11
N VAL A 50 -22.71 1.24 -1.41
CA VAL A 50 -22.90 2.63 -1.83
C VAL A 50 -23.75 2.69 -3.10
N GLY A 51 -23.39 1.94 -4.13
CA GLY A 51 -24.14 1.86 -5.38
C GLY A 51 -25.57 1.36 -5.19
N THR A 52 -25.78 0.36 -4.33
CA THR A 52 -27.12 -0.16 -4.01
C THR A 52 -27.97 0.90 -3.31
N VAL A 53 -27.41 1.61 -2.33
CA VAL A 53 -28.10 2.72 -1.64
C VAL A 53 -28.49 3.81 -2.64
N VAL A 54 -27.61 4.16 -3.59
CA VAL A 54 -27.91 5.17 -4.63
C VAL A 54 -29.09 4.73 -5.50
N VAL A 55 -29.08 3.48 -5.97
CA VAL A 55 -30.13 2.95 -6.83
C VAL A 55 -31.47 2.88 -6.10
N LEU A 56 -31.49 2.33 -4.87
CA LEU A 56 -32.70 2.26 -4.04
C LEU A 56 -33.25 3.65 -3.72
N TYR A 57 -32.36 4.60 -3.48
CA TYR A 57 -32.71 5.97 -3.24
C TYR A 57 -33.39 6.61 -4.47
N TRP A 58 -32.79 6.46 -5.65
CA TRP A 58 -33.38 6.97 -6.89
C TRP A 58 -34.71 6.32 -7.22
N ALA A 59 -34.86 5.01 -6.98
CA ALA A 59 -36.13 4.32 -7.09
C ALA A 59 -37.19 4.92 -6.15
N LEU A 60 -36.83 5.21 -4.89
CA LEU A 60 -37.71 5.86 -3.93
C LEU A 60 -38.11 7.28 -4.37
N VAL A 61 -37.16 8.11 -4.80
CA VAL A 61 -37.44 9.48 -5.27
C VAL A 61 -38.39 9.46 -6.47
N LEU A 62 -38.16 8.58 -7.43
CA LEU A 62 -38.97 8.51 -8.64
C LEU A 62 -40.36 7.88 -8.38
N SER A 63 -40.51 7.09 -7.31
CA SER A 63 -41.81 6.52 -6.91
C SER A 63 -42.79 7.54 -6.31
N VAL A 64 -42.32 8.73 -5.92
CA VAL A 64 -43.15 9.70 -5.20
C VAL A 64 -43.76 10.75 -6.13
N GLY A 65 -45.07 10.98 -6.01
CA GLY A 65 -45.83 11.85 -6.91
C GLY A 65 -45.68 13.36 -6.69
N ASP A 66 -45.09 13.82 -5.58
CA ASP A 66 -44.94 15.26 -5.29
C ASP A 66 -43.62 15.85 -5.83
N ARG A 67 -43.72 16.85 -6.72
CA ARG A 67 -42.59 17.48 -7.40
C ARG A 67 -41.64 18.21 -6.42
N LYS A 68 -42.16 18.89 -5.39
CA LYS A 68 -41.33 19.59 -4.38
C LYS A 68 -40.60 18.59 -3.48
N GLY A 69 -41.32 17.55 -3.03
CA GLY A 69 -40.73 16.46 -2.27
C GLY A 69 -39.64 15.68 -3.01
N ARG A 70 -39.73 15.53 -4.34
CA ARG A 70 -38.67 14.87 -5.13
C ARG A 70 -37.38 15.67 -5.20
N LEU A 71 -37.45 17.00 -5.35
CA LEU A 71 -36.28 17.89 -5.41
C LEU A 71 -35.51 17.91 -4.09
N LEU A 72 -36.22 18.10 -2.96
CA LEU A 72 -35.59 18.14 -1.64
C LEU A 72 -34.88 16.81 -1.33
N ARG A 73 -35.53 15.69 -1.67
CA ARG A 73 -34.92 14.37 -1.57
C ARG A 73 -33.72 14.23 -2.49
N ALA A 74 -33.82 14.54 -3.79
CA ALA A 74 -32.67 14.43 -4.70
C ALA A 74 -31.42 15.19 -4.19
N LEU A 75 -31.60 16.39 -3.63
CA LEU A 75 -30.50 17.17 -3.03
C LEU A 75 -29.94 16.56 -1.73
N PHE A 76 -30.79 16.01 -0.87
CA PHE A 76 -30.36 15.34 0.35
C PHE A 76 -29.57 14.06 0.08
N ALA A 77 -29.94 13.32 -0.98
CA ALA A 77 -29.17 12.18 -1.46
C ALA A 77 -27.75 12.58 -1.85
N ALA A 78 -27.65 13.61 -2.69
CA ALA A 78 -26.38 14.11 -3.17
C ALA A 78 -25.48 14.51 -1.98
N PHE A 79 -26.07 15.12 -0.95
CA PHE A 79 -25.37 15.49 0.28
C PHE A 79 -24.84 14.28 1.07
N ILE A 80 -25.68 13.30 1.37
CA ILE A 80 -25.26 12.09 2.12
C ILE A 80 -24.22 11.29 1.31
N LEU A 81 -24.37 11.20 -0.01
CA LEU A 81 -23.44 10.47 -0.87
C LEU A 81 -22.07 11.15 -0.97
N LEU A 82 -22.03 12.48 -1.02
CA LEU A 82 -20.78 13.23 -0.95
C LEU A 82 -20.07 12.97 0.38
N CYS A 83 -20.81 12.94 1.49
CA CYS A 83 -20.27 12.62 2.81
C CYS A 83 -19.77 11.18 2.92
N ALA A 84 -20.54 10.20 2.43
CA ALA A 84 -20.16 8.79 2.44
C ALA A 84 -18.90 8.52 1.58
N ALA A 85 -18.80 9.16 0.41
CA ALA A 85 -17.61 9.08 -0.44
C ALA A 85 -16.37 9.66 0.27
N CYS A 86 -16.51 10.77 0.99
CA CYS A 86 -15.43 11.36 1.78
C CYS A 86 -14.95 10.44 2.93
N MET A 87 -15.83 9.63 3.52
CA MET A 87 -15.48 8.81 4.70
C MET A 87 -14.94 7.41 4.35
N LEU A 88 -15.36 6.80 3.24
CA LEU A 88 -15.05 5.39 2.93
C LEU A 88 -13.71 5.16 2.22
N LEU A 89 -13.19 6.16 1.50
CA LEU A 89 -12.02 6.02 0.62
C LEU A 89 -10.64 5.95 1.31
N PRO A 90 -10.33 6.68 2.40
CA PRO A 90 -8.97 6.70 2.93
C PRO A 90 -8.64 5.57 3.91
N ALA A 91 -9.64 4.99 4.57
CA ALA A 91 -9.43 4.23 5.80
C ALA A 91 -8.88 2.81 5.59
N VAL A 92 -9.33 2.10 4.55
CA VAL A 92 -8.98 0.67 4.39
C VAL A 92 -7.57 0.48 3.81
N GLN A 93 -7.16 1.32 2.85
CA GLN A 93 -5.85 1.20 2.21
C GLN A 93 -4.72 1.71 3.11
N SER A 94 -4.96 2.81 3.85
CA SER A 94 -4.03 3.30 4.85
C SER A 94 -3.79 2.30 5.98
N ALA A 95 -4.85 1.60 6.43
CA ALA A 95 -4.73 0.56 7.45
C ALA A 95 -3.88 -0.63 6.99
N ARG A 96 -4.03 -1.09 5.73
CA ARG A 96 -3.22 -2.19 5.18
C ARG A 96 -1.75 -1.81 5.05
N GLU A 97 -1.46 -0.60 4.57
CA GLU A 97 -0.08 -0.13 4.47
C GLU A 97 0.56 0.05 5.85
N ALA A 98 -0.18 0.60 6.81
CA ALA A 98 0.29 0.70 8.19
C ALA A 98 0.62 -0.67 8.79
N ALA A 99 -0.20 -1.70 8.52
CA ALA A 99 0.06 -3.06 8.96
C ALA A 99 1.34 -3.65 8.33
N ARG A 100 1.52 -3.50 7.01
CA ARG A 100 2.74 -3.97 6.32
C ARG A 100 4.00 -3.27 6.84
N ARG A 101 3.92 -1.96 7.05
CA ARG A 101 5.00 -1.17 7.66
C ARG A 101 5.33 -1.66 9.07
N SER A 102 4.31 -1.92 9.89
CA SER A 102 4.51 -2.46 11.24
C SER A 102 5.23 -3.80 11.21
N GLN A 103 4.93 -4.66 10.23
CA GLN A 103 5.62 -5.94 10.07
C GLN A 103 7.07 -5.75 9.61
N CYS A 104 7.35 -4.85 8.65
CA CYS A 104 8.72 -4.56 8.26
C CYS A 104 9.54 -3.97 9.42
N SER A 105 8.95 -3.11 10.24
CA SER A 105 9.57 -2.61 11.47
C SER A 105 9.84 -3.73 12.47
N ASN A 106 8.94 -4.71 12.62
CA ASN A 106 9.15 -5.85 13.52
C ASN A 106 10.30 -6.75 13.08
N ASN A 107 10.41 -7.04 11.78
CA ASN A 107 11.53 -7.80 11.23
C ASN A 107 12.87 -7.08 11.48
N LEU A 108 12.88 -5.75 11.28
CA LEU A 108 14.04 -4.92 11.58
C LEU A 108 14.41 -4.93 13.08
N LYS A 109 13.41 -4.97 13.99
CA LYS A 109 13.64 -5.16 15.43
C LYS A 109 14.25 -6.52 15.75
N GLN A 110 13.83 -7.58 15.07
CA GLN A 110 14.44 -8.91 15.26
C GLN A 110 15.92 -8.91 14.83
N ILE A 111 16.24 -8.25 13.72
CA ILE A 111 17.62 -8.08 13.26
C ILE A 111 18.43 -7.26 14.27
N ALA A 112 17.90 -6.13 14.74
CA ALA A 112 18.57 -5.27 15.71
C ALA A 112 18.85 -6.02 17.03
N LEU A 113 17.87 -6.78 17.53
CA LEU A 113 18.04 -7.62 18.71
C LEU A 113 19.12 -8.70 18.51
N ALA A 114 19.14 -9.34 17.34
CA ALA A 114 20.17 -10.34 17.01
C ALA A 114 21.58 -9.73 16.95
N LEU A 115 21.71 -8.50 16.44
CA LEU A 115 22.97 -7.74 16.43
C LEU A 115 23.43 -7.39 17.85
N HIS A 116 22.50 -7.03 18.75
CA HIS A 116 22.80 -6.80 20.16
C HIS A 116 23.25 -8.08 20.86
N ASN A 117 22.55 -9.20 20.65
CA ASN A 117 22.95 -10.49 21.22
C ASN A 117 24.32 -10.96 20.70
N TYR A 118 24.63 -10.68 19.43
CA TYR A 118 25.97 -10.91 18.89
C TYR A 118 27.00 -10.04 19.63
N HIS A 119 26.74 -8.75 19.79
CA HIS A 119 27.62 -7.83 20.53
C HIS A 119 27.82 -8.28 21.98
N ASP A 120 26.79 -8.74 22.67
CA ASP A 120 26.89 -9.22 24.05
C ASP A 120 27.90 -10.37 24.21
N ILE A 121 27.97 -11.26 23.21
CA ILE A 121 28.90 -12.41 23.20
C ILE A 121 30.29 -12.00 22.71
N TYR A 122 30.38 -11.31 21.57
CA TYR A 122 31.64 -11.04 20.86
C TYR A 122 32.28 -9.69 21.19
N LYS A 123 31.59 -8.84 21.96
CA LYS A 123 31.97 -7.48 22.37
C LYS A 123 32.14 -6.47 21.23
N SER A 124 31.75 -6.85 20.02
CA SER A 124 31.64 -5.99 18.85
C SER A 124 30.46 -6.42 18.00
N PHE A 125 29.98 -5.52 17.13
CA PHE A 125 29.08 -5.89 16.06
C PHE A 125 29.79 -6.83 15.07
N PRO A 126 29.05 -7.67 14.33
CA PRO A 126 29.67 -8.41 13.25
C PRO A 126 30.31 -7.44 12.24
N PRO A 127 31.44 -7.79 11.61
CA PRO A 127 31.92 -7.03 10.46
C PRO A 127 30.89 -7.11 9.34
N ALA A 128 30.87 -6.14 8.42
CA ALA A 128 29.96 -6.16 7.27
C ALA A 128 30.11 -7.45 6.46
N TYR A 129 31.36 -7.91 6.35
CA TYR A 129 31.71 -9.21 5.81
C TYR A 129 32.98 -9.78 6.45
N ILE A 130 33.09 -11.10 6.50
CA ILE A 130 34.37 -11.77 6.75
C ILE A 130 35.09 -11.90 5.42
N ALA A 131 36.35 -11.47 5.37
CA ALA A 131 37.19 -11.56 4.18
C ALA A 131 38.18 -12.74 4.27
N ASP A 132 38.63 -13.24 3.10
CA ASP A 132 39.75 -14.18 3.03
C ASP A 132 41.10 -13.49 3.24
N ALA A 133 42.20 -14.26 3.22
CA ALA A 133 43.56 -13.72 3.36
C ALA A 133 43.97 -12.71 2.26
N ASN A 134 43.25 -12.67 1.14
CA ASN A 134 43.46 -11.73 0.05
C ASN A 134 42.48 -10.54 0.12
N GLY A 135 41.70 -10.41 1.20
CA GLY A 135 40.72 -9.34 1.37
C GLY A 135 39.42 -9.54 0.58
N ARG A 136 39.18 -10.73 -0.01
CA ARG A 136 37.94 -10.99 -0.75
C ARG A 136 36.79 -11.27 0.22
N PRO A 137 35.65 -10.55 0.13
CA PRO A 137 34.48 -10.81 0.96
C PRO A 137 33.96 -12.24 0.77
N MET A 138 33.93 -13.04 1.84
CA MET A 138 33.49 -14.44 1.83
C MET A 138 32.10 -14.63 2.44
N HIS A 139 31.81 -13.96 3.56
CA HIS A 139 30.62 -14.23 4.37
C HIS A 139 29.95 -12.94 4.84
N SER A 140 28.64 -12.85 4.70
CA SER A 140 27.86 -11.68 5.15
C SER A 140 27.61 -11.69 6.65
N TRP A 141 27.55 -10.50 7.27
CA TRP A 141 27.04 -10.29 8.63
C TRP A 141 25.68 -10.97 8.87
N ARG A 142 24.83 -11.04 7.85
CA ARG A 142 23.50 -11.69 7.92
C ARG A 142 23.60 -13.17 8.21
N VAL A 143 24.65 -13.84 7.76
CA VAL A 143 24.89 -15.25 8.07
C VAL A 143 25.32 -15.39 9.53
N LEU A 144 26.19 -14.49 10.00
CA LEU A 144 26.75 -14.52 11.36
C LEU A 144 25.68 -14.38 12.46
N ILE A 145 24.61 -13.64 12.17
CA ILE A 145 23.55 -13.41 13.16
C ILE A 145 22.40 -14.44 13.12
N LEU A 146 22.40 -15.39 12.18
CA LEU A 146 21.32 -16.39 12.06
C LEU A 146 21.02 -17.14 13.38
N PRO A 147 22.02 -17.60 14.17
CA PRO A 147 21.76 -18.28 15.45
C PRO A 147 20.94 -17.43 16.42
N PHE A 148 21.21 -16.11 16.44
CA PHE A 148 20.55 -15.15 17.32
C PHE A 148 19.14 -14.78 16.87
N MET A 149 18.76 -15.15 15.66
CA MET A 149 17.41 -15.00 15.11
C MET A 149 16.61 -16.31 15.15
N GLY A 150 17.16 -17.40 15.72
CA GLY A 150 16.51 -18.71 15.78
C GLY A 150 16.70 -19.59 14.55
N TYR A 151 17.64 -19.26 13.65
CA TYR A 151 17.94 -20.04 12.43
C TYR A 151 19.18 -20.94 12.60
N GLN A 152 19.31 -21.61 13.75
CA GLN A 152 20.47 -22.48 14.05
C GLN A 152 20.65 -23.60 13.01
N GLU A 153 19.56 -24.28 12.63
CA GLU A 153 19.62 -25.39 11.67
C GLU A 153 20.13 -24.94 10.28
N LEU A 154 19.78 -23.72 9.86
CA LEU A 154 20.26 -23.15 8.61
C LEU A 154 21.74 -22.73 8.72
N TYR A 155 22.14 -22.18 9.87
CA TYR A 155 23.52 -21.82 10.15
C TYR A 155 24.44 -23.05 10.14
N ASP A 156 24.01 -24.16 10.74
CA ASP A 156 24.79 -25.41 10.81
C ASP A 156 25.02 -26.05 9.42
N GLN A 157 24.14 -25.76 8.46
CA GLN A 157 24.29 -26.21 7.06
C GLN A 157 25.28 -25.36 6.26
N TYR A 158 25.56 -24.13 6.70
CA TYR A 158 26.43 -23.19 6.00
C TYR A 158 27.91 -23.53 6.20
N ARG A 159 28.70 -23.43 5.14
CA ARG A 159 30.13 -23.76 5.13
C ARG A 159 30.98 -22.49 5.13
N PHE A 160 31.71 -22.26 6.22
CA PHE A 160 32.63 -21.12 6.37
C PHE A 160 34.02 -21.34 5.76
N ASP A 161 34.30 -22.54 5.26
CA ASP A 161 35.56 -22.89 4.59
C ASP A 161 35.55 -22.63 3.07
N GLU A 162 34.42 -22.16 2.53
CA GLU A 162 34.26 -21.77 1.12
C GLU A 162 33.47 -20.46 1.01
N PRO A 163 33.55 -19.72 -0.12
CA PRO A 163 32.75 -18.51 -0.33
C PRO A 163 31.25 -18.75 -0.21
N TRP A 164 30.47 -17.70 0.04
CA TRP A 164 29.00 -17.77 0.11
C TRP A 164 28.33 -18.36 -1.14
N ASP A 165 28.96 -18.23 -2.31
CA ASP A 165 28.53 -18.79 -3.59
C ASP A 165 29.31 -20.07 -3.98
N GLY A 166 29.97 -20.69 -3.01
CA GLY A 166 30.64 -21.97 -3.14
C GLY A 166 29.71 -23.14 -3.50
N PRO A 167 30.27 -24.31 -3.85
CA PRO A 167 29.50 -25.46 -4.29
C PRO A 167 28.54 -26.03 -3.22
N ASN A 168 28.85 -25.88 -1.93
CA ASN A 168 27.97 -26.31 -0.84
C ASN A 168 26.98 -25.20 -0.47
N ASN A 169 27.44 -23.96 -0.33
CA ASN A 169 26.59 -22.85 0.07
C ASN A 169 25.51 -22.51 -0.98
N ARG A 170 25.80 -22.66 -2.29
CA ARG A 170 24.77 -22.45 -3.34
C ARG A 170 23.56 -23.37 -3.22
N LYS A 171 23.67 -24.52 -2.55
CA LYS A 171 22.53 -25.40 -2.27
C LYS A 171 21.50 -24.71 -1.37
N LEU A 172 21.92 -23.71 -0.60
CA LEU A 172 21.10 -22.91 0.29
C LEU A 172 20.46 -21.70 -0.40
N ASN A 173 20.77 -21.39 -1.66
CA ASN A 173 20.24 -20.22 -2.38
C ASN A 173 18.71 -20.18 -2.53
N SER A 174 18.04 -21.32 -2.34
CA SER A 174 16.58 -21.44 -2.35
C SER A 174 15.94 -21.29 -0.96
N LYS A 175 16.74 -21.26 0.10
CA LYS A 175 16.26 -21.11 1.48
C LYS A 175 15.88 -19.66 1.72
N VAL A 176 14.64 -19.47 2.17
CA VAL A 176 14.08 -18.16 2.49
C VAL A 176 14.24 -17.90 3.99
N VAL A 177 14.68 -16.70 4.34
CA VAL A 177 14.74 -16.21 5.72
C VAL A 177 13.77 -15.04 5.83
N ASP A 178 12.58 -15.27 6.38
CA ASP A 178 11.50 -14.29 6.36
C ASP A 178 11.82 -13.02 7.18
N ALA A 179 12.70 -13.15 8.18
CA ALA A 179 13.21 -12.02 8.95
C ALA A 179 13.97 -11.00 8.07
N TYR A 180 14.52 -11.41 6.93
CA TYR A 180 15.22 -10.51 6.01
C TYR A 180 14.32 -9.86 4.94
N ARG A 181 13.00 -10.10 4.99
CA ARG A 181 12.06 -9.61 3.98
C ARG A 181 11.13 -8.55 4.57
N CYS A 182 10.86 -7.51 3.78
CA CYS A 182 9.84 -6.52 4.14
C CYS A 182 8.54 -6.82 3.39
N PRO A 183 7.42 -7.14 4.07
CA PRO A 183 6.13 -7.40 3.43
C PRO A 183 5.54 -6.23 2.63
N ALA A 184 6.00 -5.00 2.87
CA ALA A 184 5.62 -3.84 2.05
C ALA A 184 6.27 -3.84 0.66
N ASN A 185 7.36 -4.60 0.48
CA ASN A 185 7.95 -4.81 -0.82
C ASN A 185 7.06 -5.72 -1.68
N GLN A 186 6.35 -5.13 -2.64
CA GLN A 186 5.40 -5.81 -3.53
C GLN A 186 6.08 -6.51 -4.71
N SER A 187 7.32 -6.97 -4.58
CA SER A 187 7.91 -7.84 -5.60
C SER A 187 7.04 -9.08 -5.73
N ARG A 188 6.56 -9.34 -6.95
CA ARG A 188 5.46 -10.26 -7.29
C ARG A 188 5.83 -11.74 -7.12
N THR A 189 6.97 -12.03 -6.51
CA THR A 189 7.48 -13.36 -6.21
C THR A 189 7.42 -13.58 -4.70
N GLU A 190 6.46 -14.41 -4.25
CA GLU A 190 6.19 -14.68 -2.83
C GLU A 190 7.35 -15.37 -2.08
N HIS A 191 8.42 -15.76 -2.80
CA HIS A 191 9.61 -16.44 -2.27
C HIS A 191 10.90 -15.83 -2.80
N THR A 192 11.20 -14.57 -2.43
CA THR A 192 12.51 -13.98 -2.72
C THR A 192 13.53 -14.43 -1.68
N THR A 193 14.68 -14.91 -2.13
CA THR A 193 15.85 -15.15 -1.27
C THR A 193 16.72 -13.90 -1.11
N HIS A 194 16.21 -12.75 -1.54
CA HIS A 194 16.85 -11.45 -1.43
C HIS A 194 16.45 -10.74 -0.14
N THR A 195 17.37 -9.93 0.39
CA THR A 195 17.14 -9.13 1.60
C THR A 195 16.53 -7.77 1.27
N ASN A 196 15.72 -7.26 2.20
CA ASN A 196 15.23 -5.89 2.25
C ASN A 196 15.93 -5.06 3.32
N TYR A 197 16.88 -5.62 4.06
CA TYR A 197 17.59 -4.94 5.13
C TYR A 197 19.09 -5.00 4.85
N VAL A 198 19.70 -3.83 4.78
CA VAL A 198 21.10 -3.65 4.37
C VAL A 198 21.85 -2.81 5.41
N ALA A 199 23.12 -3.15 5.60
CA ALA A 199 24.08 -2.33 6.33
C ALA A 199 24.52 -1.14 5.47
N ILE A 200 25.01 -0.07 6.10
CA ILE A 200 25.64 1.06 5.39
C ILE A 200 27.15 0.92 5.52
N ILE A 201 27.83 0.46 4.47
CA ILE A 201 29.28 0.23 4.48
C ILE A 201 30.02 1.55 4.30
N GLY A 202 30.98 1.81 5.19
CA GLY A 202 31.91 2.93 5.06
C GLY A 202 32.85 3.09 6.25
N PRO A 203 34.00 3.76 6.07
CA PRO A 203 35.07 3.83 7.07
C PRO A 203 34.66 4.52 8.38
N ASN A 204 33.62 5.37 8.35
CA ASN A 204 33.11 6.08 9.51
C ASN A 204 31.70 5.63 9.93
N THR A 205 31.36 4.37 9.66
CA THR A 205 30.05 3.82 9.97
C THR A 205 30.17 2.71 11.00
N ILE A 206 29.05 2.14 11.44
CA ILE A 206 29.05 0.91 12.24
C ILE A 206 29.63 -0.28 11.44
N TRP A 207 29.68 -0.17 10.11
CA TRP A 207 30.10 -1.23 9.19
C TRP A 207 31.32 -0.80 8.36
N PRO A 208 32.53 -0.76 8.95
CA PRO A 208 33.75 -0.35 8.25
C PRO A 208 34.26 -1.36 7.20
N GLY A 209 33.52 -2.43 6.91
CA GLY A 209 33.88 -3.47 5.97
C GLY A 209 34.25 -4.77 6.68
N ALA A 210 35.52 -5.18 6.57
CA ALA A 210 36.03 -6.38 7.23
C ALA A 210 36.35 -6.18 8.73
N GLU A 211 36.44 -4.93 9.17
CA GLU A 211 36.63 -4.57 10.57
C GLU A 211 35.29 -4.55 11.32
N SER A 212 35.35 -4.57 12.65
CA SER A 212 34.17 -4.54 13.53
C SER A 212 34.16 -3.29 14.41
N THR A 213 32.98 -2.74 14.62
CA THR A 213 32.74 -1.60 15.52
C THR A 213 32.08 -2.08 16.80
N SER A 214 32.34 -1.43 17.94
CA SER A 214 31.67 -1.67 19.22
C SER A 214 30.75 -0.50 19.59
N PHE A 215 29.84 -0.69 20.56
CA PHE A 215 29.05 0.41 21.11
C PHE A 215 29.89 1.58 21.62
N ALA A 216 31.08 1.32 22.16
CA ALA A 216 31.96 2.36 22.71
C ALA A 216 32.55 3.27 21.62
N ASP A 217 32.61 2.80 20.37
CA ASP A 217 33.16 3.55 19.24
C ASP A 217 32.13 4.52 18.64
N ILE A 218 30.86 4.44 19.05
CA ILE A 218 29.76 5.27 18.55
C ILE A 218 29.66 6.56 19.38
N LEU A 219 30.40 7.59 18.96
CA LEU A 219 30.55 8.85 19.67
C LEU A 219 29.35 9.80 19.51
N ASP A 220 28.60 9.70 18.42
CA ASP A 220 27.39 10.52 18.19
C ASP A 220 26.15 10.05 18.98
N GLY A 221 26.30 8.95 19.71
CA GLY A 221 25.26 8.31 20.50
C GLY A 221 24.52 7.23 19.73
N THR A 222 24.31 6.10 20.39
CA THR A 222 23.71 4.90 19.78
C THR A 222 22.27 5.10 19.30
N SER A 223 21.54 6.06 19.86
CA SER A 223 20.18 6.41 19.45
C SER A 223 20.13 7.33 18.21
N ASN A 224 21.28 7.84 17.75
CA ASN A 224 21.39 8.78 16.63
C ASN A 224 22.04 8.16 15.40
N THR A 225 22.80 7.07 15.57
CA THR A 225 23.47 6.38 14.46
C THR A 225 22.61 5.21 13.95
N VAL A 226 22.28 5.24 12.67
CA VAL A 226 21.59 4.17 11.94
C VAL A 226 22.56 3.04 11.65
N MET A 227 22.15 1.83 12.00
CA MET A 227 22.89 0.60 11.79
C MET A 227 22.37 -0.18 10.57
N VAL A 228 21.05 -0.31 10.41
CA VAL A 228 20.46 -1.07 9.30
C VAL A 228 19.33 -0.26 8.68
N ILE A 229 19.30 -0.22 7.35
CA ILE A 229 18.27 0.51 6.58
C ILE A 229 17.47 -0.45 5.72
N GLU A 230 16.18 -0.17 5.60
CA GLU A 230 15.26 -0.87 4.72
C GLU A 230 15.43 -0.43 3.25
N SER A 231 15.67 -1.39 2.36
CA SER A 231 15.74 -1.23 0.90
C SER A 231 14.61 -2.01 0.22
N LYS A 232 14.13 -1.52 -0.92
CA LYS A 232 13.04 -2.17 -1.67
C LYS A 232 13.50 -3.44 -2.36
N SER A 233 14.68 -3.43 -2.95
CA SER A 233 15.30 -4.63 -3.50
C SER A 233 16.71 -4.23 -3.89
N ALA A 234 17.67 -4.39 -2.98
CA ALA A 234 19.08 -4.17 -3.31
C ALA A 234 19.61 -5.21 -4.33
N ASP A 235 18.74 -6.16 -4.75
CA ASP A 235 19.09 -7.35 -5.52
C ASP A 235 20.28 -8.07 -4.87
N ILE A 236 20.26 -8.13 -3.54
CA ILE A 236 21.27 -8.77 -2.69
C ILE A 236 20.68 -10.05 -2.13
N HIS A 237 21.29 -11.19 -2.45
CA HIS A 237 20.92 -12.45 -1.82
C HIS A 237 21.30 -12.40 -0.33
N TRP A 238 20.50 -12.98 0.58
CA TRP A 238 20.76 -12.81 2.03
C TRP A 238 22.14 -13.32 2.49
N MET A 239 22.71 -14.33 1.80
CA MET A 239 24.08 -14.83 2.04
C MET A 239 25.20 -13.98 1.43
N GLU A 240 24.87 -13.10 0.48
CA GLU A 240 25.87 -12.34 -0.28
C GLU A 240 26.53 -11.27 0.62
N PRO A 241 27.87 -11.23 0.71
CA PRO A 241 28.65 -10.29 1.51
C PRO A 241 28.75 -8.92 0.83
N ARG A 242 27.62 -8.41 0.34
CA ARG A 242 27.45 -7.08 -0.25
C ARG A 242 26.35 -6.37 0.50
N ASP A 243 26.55 -5.07 0.71
CA ASP A 243 25.57 -4.13 1.24
C ASP A 243 25.75 -2.78 0.51
N VAL A 244 25.05 -1.74 0.96
CA VAL A 244 25.02 -0.44 0.28
C VAL A 244 26.11 0.47 0.82
N ASP A 245 26.68 1.31 -0.05
CA ASP A 245 27.61 2.36 0.36
C ASP A 245 26.87 3.61 0.88
N LEU A 246 27.61 4.60 1.38
CA LEU A 246 27.03 5.87 1.87
C LEU A 246 26.21 6.62 0.81
N ASN A 247 26.59 6.56 -0.47
CA ASN A 247 25.87 7.27 -1.53
C ASN A 247 24.53 6.59 -1.84
N GLU A 248 24.53 5.26 -1.90
CA GLU A 248 23.31 4.47 -2.05
C GLU A 248 22.41 4.59 -0.82
N ALA A 249 22.95 4.53 0.40
CA ALA A 249 22.19 4.77 1.63
C ALA A 249 21.57 6.17 1.68
N THR A 250 22.32 7.20 1.26
CA THR A 250 21.81 8.57 1.14
C THR A 250 20.65 8.64 0.14
N ARG A 251 20.80 7.99 -1.02
CA ARG A 251 19.70 7.87 -2.00
C ARG A 251 18.49 7.16 -1.39
N LEU A 252 18.65 6.13 -0.57
CA LEU A 252 17.52 5.47 0.07
C LEU A 252 16.69 6.45 0.93
N LEU A 253 17.32 7.33 1.72
CA LEU A 253 16.58 8.27 2.59
C LEU A 253 16.07 9.54 1.87
N ALA A 254 16.65 9.91 0.73
CA ALA A 254 16.35 11.17 0.05
C ALA A 254 15.68 11.05 -1.33
N SER A 255 15.80 9.89 -1.99
CA SER A 255 15.32 9.69 -3.37
C SER A 255 13.81 9.83 -3.44
N THR A 256 13.36 10.55 -4.48
CA THR A 256 11.95 10.63 -4.88
C THR A 256 11.63 9.74 -6.08
N ASP A 257 12.56 8.83 -6.41
CA ASP A 257 12.32 7.81 -7.41
C ASP A 257 11.32 6.77 -6.91
N TRP A 258 10.35 6.46 -7.75
CA TRP A 258 9.30 5.49 -7.47
C TRP A 258 9.79 4.05 -7.60
N GLU A 259 10.90 3.82 -8.30
CA GLU A 259 11.56 2.54 -8.33
C GLU A 259 12.13 2.17 -6.96
N ASP A 260 12.64 3.16 -6.21
CA ASP A 260 13.20 2.96 -4.87
C ASP A 260 12.13 2.88 -3.77
N ALA A 261 10.93 3.44 -3.99
CA ALA A 261 9.91 3.59 -2.96
C ALA A 261 9.45 2.26 -2.31
N VAL A 262 9.66 2.12 -1.00
CA VAL A 262 9.18 1.00 -0.17
C VAL A 262 7.80 1.30 0.40
N HIS A 263 7.71 2.34 1.22
CA HIS A 263 6.46 2.72 1.87
C HIS A 263 5.76 3.86 1.12
N VAL A 264 4.60 3.54 0.59
CA VAL A 264 3.78 4.45 -0.21
C VAL A 264 2.43 4.60 0.45
N ARG A 265 2.05 5.82 0.78
CA ARG A 265 0.69 6.13 1.20
C ARG A 265 -0.20 6.20 -0.04
N GLU A 266 -1.11 5.23 -0.15
CA GLU A 266 -2.18 5.25 -1.14
C GLU A 266 -3.28 6.21 -0.69
N GLY A 267 -3.30 7.40 -1.30
CA GLY A 267 -4.46 8.30 -1.24
C GLY A 267 -5.32 8.14 -2.48
N PHE A 268 -6.55 8.65 -2.44
CA PHE A 268 -7.49 8.51 -3.56
C PHE A 268 -7.02 9.23 -4.84
N PHE A 269 -6.49 10.45 -4.69
CA PHE A 269 -6.05 11.29 -5.82
C PHE A 269 -4.55 11.23 -6.06
N TYR A 270 -3.78 10.90 -5.03
CA TYR A 270 -2.32 10.91 -5.04
C TYR A 270 -1.77 9.72 -4.29
N ARG A 271 -0.70 9.15 -4.83
CA ARG A 271 0.23 8.31 -4.08
C ARG A 271 1.34 9.18 -3.56
N THR A 272 1.84 8.91 -2.36
CA THR A 272 2.96 9.67 -1.80
C THR A 272 4.00 8.71 -1.26
N ILE A 273 5.25 8.86 -1.68
CA ILE A 273 6.39 8.19 -1.05
C ILE A 273 6.54 8.78 0.35
N THR A 274 6.56 7.93 1.37
CA THR A 274 6.51 8.39 2.77
C THR A 274 7.86 8.37 3.45
N GLY A 275 8.69 7.36 3.20
CA GLY A 275 9.93 7.13 3.95
C GLY A 275 10.24 5.64 4.09
N ARG A 276 11.05 5.30 5.09
CA ARG A 276 11.60 3.95 5.32
C ARG A 276 11.75 3.63 6.79
N ASN A 277 11.76 2.34 7.13
CA ASN A 277 12.18 1.90 8.45
C ASN A 277 13.71 1.83 8.55
N VAL A 278 14.24 2.26 9.69
CA VAL A 278 15.66 2.11 10.05
C VAL A 278 15.79 1.52 11.45
N ALA A 279 16.89 0.81 11.71
CA ALA A 279 17.33 0.43 13.05
C ALA A 279 18.50 1.32 13.45
N PHE A 280 18.39 1.93 14.62
CA PHE A 280 19.48 2.63 15.29
C PHE A 280 20.36 1.64 16.06
N ALA A 281 21.58 2.07 16.38
CA ALA A 281 22.53 1.25 17.10
C ALA A 281 22.00 0.81 18.47
N ASP A 282 21.22 1.64 19.15
CA ASP A 282 20.56 1.31 20.43
C ASP A 282 19.45 0.24 20.34
N GLY A 283 19.14 -0.23 19.13
CA GLY A 283 18.10 -1.22 18.87
C GLY A 283 16.71 -0.62 18.63
N ALA A 284 16.55 0.71 18.73
CA ALA A 284 15.30 1.36 18.36
C ALA A 284 15.07 1.26 16.85
N CYS A 285 13.86 0.90 16.44
CA CYS A 285 13.45 0.95 15.05
C CYS A 285 12.44 2.07 14.85
N GLN A 286 12.76 3.00 13.94
CA GLN A 286 11.93 4.16 13.66
C GLN A 286 11.66 4.29 12.17
N PHE A 287 10.58 5.01 11.85
CA PHE A 287 10.26 5.36 10.48
C PHE A 287 10.80 6.75 10.19
N ILE A 288 11.77 6.84 9.28
CA ILE A 288 12.35 8.11 8.83
C ILE A 288 11.59 8.57 7.56
N PRO A 289 10.98 9.76 7.57
CA PRO A 289 10.37 10.33 6.37
C PRO A 289 11.44 10.69 5.33
N LEU A 290 11.05 11.07 4.11
CA LEU A 290 12.04 11.60 3.16
C LEU A 290 12.71 12.84 3.74
N ILE A 291 14.04 12.81 3.77
CA ILE A 291 14.89 13.90 4.26
C ILE A 291 15.81 14.41 3.14
N PRO A 292 16.32 15.64 3.23
CA PRO A 292 17.33 16.14 2.29
C PRO A 292 18.61 15.29 2.35
N GLU A 293 19.28 15.09 1.20
CA GLU A 293 20.51 14.30 1.10
C GLU A 293 21.59 14.74 2.11
N GLN A 294 21.77 16.06 2.28
CA GLN A 294 22.75 16.63 3.22
C GLN A 294 22.51 16.25 4.68
N SER A 295 21.26 15.93 5.03
CA SER A 295 20.89 15.50 6.39
C SER A 295 21.00 13.99 6.55
N ALA A 296 20.86 13.22 5.47
CA ALA A 296 20.91 11.76 5.52
C ALA A 296 22.29 11.23 5.93
N THR A 297 23.37 11.85 5.46
CA THR A 297 24.73 11.37 5.73
C THR A 297 25.06 11.30 7.22
N LYS A 298 24.57 12.27 8.00
CA LYS A 298 24.76 12.37 9.46
C LYS A 298 24.06 11.26 10.26
N TYR A 299 23.14 10.52 9.65
CA TYR A 299 22.56 9.34 10.31
C TYR A 299 23.50 8.14 10.26
N PHE A 300 24.46 8.12 9.35
CA PHE A 300 25.27 6.92 9.10
C PHE A 300 26.62 6.95 9.82
N GLY A 301 27.08 8.14 10.20
CA GLY A 301 28.34 8.32 10.89
C GLY A 301 28.31 7.92 12.35
N ILE A 302 29.48 7.52 12.86
CA ILE A 302 29.71 7.24 14.28
C ILE A 302 30.33 8.42 15.04
N ASN A 303 30.80 9.45 14.33
CA ASN A 303 31.45 10.65 14.91
C ASN A 303 31.37 11.91 14.01
N ASP A 304 30.36 12.03 13.15
CA ASP A 304 30.13 13.16 12.24
C ASP A 304 29.03 14.13 12.70
N GLY A 305 28.47 13.89 13.88
CA GLY A 305 27.50 14.73 14.56
C GLY A 305 26.05 14.34 14.31
N ILE A 306 25.14 15.00 15.03
CA ILE A 306 23.72 14.58 15.08
C ILE A 306 22.89 15.37 14.06
N VAL A 307 21.85 14.72 13.54
CA VAL A 307 20.85 15.35 12.66
C VAL A 307 19.97 16.33 13.45
N ASP A 308 19.69 17.48 12.84
CA ASP A 308 18.73 18.42 13.42
C ASP A 308 17.32 17.80 13.44
N PRO A 309 16.68 17.65 14.61
CA PRO A 309 15.34 17.07 14.72
C PRO A 309 14.30 17.75 13.84
N ALA A 310 14.46 19.05 13.55
CA ALA A 310 13.53 19.81 12.71
C ALA A 310 13.44 19.27 11.27
N VAL A 311 14.45 18.52 10.81
CA VAL A 311 14.46 17.91 9.46
C VAL A 311 13.37 16.84 9.33
N LEU A 312 13.02 16.16 10.42
CA LEU A 312 12.00 15.10 10.42
C LEU A 312 10.56 15.65 10.27
N ASP A 313 10.34 16.90 10.64
CA ASP A 313 9.04 17.56 10.56
C ASP A 313 8.79 18.25 9.20
N ALA A 314 9.80 18.26 8.32
CA ALA A 314 9.69 18.87 7.01
C ALA A 314 8.66 18.13 6.13
N PRO A 315 7.77 18.83 5.41
CA PRO A 315 6.84 18.19 4.51
C PRO A 315 7.61 17.52 3.34
N PRO A 316 7.16 16.36 2.87
CA PRO A 316 7.83 15.67 1.77
C PRO A 316 7.79 16.54 0.49
N PRO A 317 8.83 16.48 -0.35
CA PRO A 317 8.91 17.26 -1.57
C PRO A 317 7.75 16.94 -2.53
N ALA A 318 7.36 17.89 -3.36
CA ALA A 318 6.25 17.71 -4.31
C ALA A 318 6.48 16.54 -5.28
N THR A 319 7.75 16.27 -5.64
CA THR A 319 8.16 15.14 -6.51
C THR A 319 7.86 13.76 -5.91
N ALA A 320 7.71 13.68 -4.57
CA ALA A 320 7.30 12.46 -3.89
C ALA A 320 5.81 12.13 -4.11
N ARG A 321 5.03 12.98 -4.80
CA ARG A 321 3.59 12.79 -5.06
C ARG A 321 3.33 12.44 -6.52
N LYS A 322 2.62 11.33 -6.76
CA LYS A 322 2.20 10.90 -8.10
C LYS A 322 0.68 10.94 -8.22
N PRO A 323 0.11 11.70 -9.17
CA PRO A 323 -1.33 11.76 -9.37
C PRO A 323 -1.87 10.42 -9.89
N GLN A 324 -3.05 10.03 -9.42
CA GLN A 324 -3.75 8.80 -9.82
C GLN A 324 -4.88 9.11 -10.80
N TYR A 325 -4.57 9.51 -12.04
CA TYR A 325 -5.57 9.91 -13.05
C TYR A 325 -6.69 8.88 -13.28
N GLY A 326 -6.41 7.59 -13.12
CA GLY A 326 -7.43 6.54 -13.19
C GLY A 326 -8.53 6.70 -12.14
N ASN A 327 -8.20 7.09 -10.90
CA ASN A 327 -9.18 7.33 -9.85
C ASN A 327 -9.97 8.61 -10.07
N TRP A 328 -9.33 9.64 -10.64
CA TRP A 328 -10.03 10.85 -11.09
C TRP A 328 -11.10 10.53 -12.13
N LEU A 329 -10.77 9.72 -13.14
CA LEU A 329 -11.71 9.30 -14.17
C LEU A 329 -12.87 8.47 -13.58
N ARG A 330 -12.55 7.48 -12.75
CA ARG A 330 -13.56 6.63 -12.09
C ARG A 330 -14.53 7.46 -11.23
N LEU A 331 -14.00 8.42 -10.46
CA LEU A 331 -14.83 9.33 -9.68
C LEU A 331 -15.72 10.19 -10.58
N GLY A 332 -15.16 10.74 -11.66
CA GLY A 332 -15.93 11.51 -12.64
C GLY A 332 -17.10 10.73 -13.22
N VAL A 333 -16.85 9.50 -13.69
CA VAL A 333 -17.91 8.60 -14.22
C VAL A 333 -18.96 8.28 -13.16
N PHE A 334 -18.53 7.96 -11.93
CA PHE A 334 -19.45 7.71 -10.82
C PHE A 334 -20.33 8.93 -10.54
N LEU A 335 -19.76 10.13 -10.44
CA LEU A 335 -20.52 11.36 -10.19
C LEU A 335 -21.53 11.64 -11.31
N ILE A 336 -21.14 11.43 -12.58
CA ILE A 336 -22.07 11.56 -13.72
C ILE A 336 -23.26 10.60 -13.56
N LEU A 337 -23.00 9.33 -13.20
CA LEU A 337 -24.07 8.34 -12.99
C LEU A 337 -24.95 8.64 -11.77
N VAL A 338 -24.39 9.18 -10.69
CA VAL A 338 -25.17 9.62 -9.53
C VAL A 338 -26.20 10.68 -9.93
N PHE A 339 -25.80 11.61 -10.79
CA PHE A 339 -26.64 12.75 -11.21
C PHE A 339 -27.45 12.49 -12.47
N LEU A 340 -27.17 11.41 -13.21
CA LEU A 340 -27.86 11.05 -14.44
C LEU A 340 -29.40 11.06 -14.31
N PRO A 341 -30.01 10.66 -13.17
CA PRO A 341 -31.47 10.67 -13.04
C PRO A 341 -32.12 12.01 -12.73
N LEU A 342 -31.34 13.06 -12.44
CA LEU A 342 -31.87 14.40 -12.09
C LEU A 342 -32.84 14.97 -13.15
N PRO A 343 -32.56 14.90 -14.47
CA PRO A 343 -33.48 15.41 -15.48
C PRO A 343 -34.85 14.72 -15.45
N TRP A 344 -34.94 13.44 -15.09
CA TRP A 344 -36.22 12.70 -15.00
C TRP A 344 -37.11 13.19 -13.86
N VAL A 345 -36.52 13.75 -12.79
CA VAL A 345 -37.26 14.44 -11.73
C VAL A 345 -37.93 15.71 -12.24
N TRP A 346 -37.29 16.39 -13.18
CA TRP A 346 -37.74 17.67 -13.73
C TRP A 346 -38.80 17.48 -14.83
N ILE A 347 -38.63 16.47 -15.69
CA ILE A 347 -39.44 16.28 -16.91
C ILE A 347 -40.76 15.54 -16.66
N SER A 348 -40.91 14.80 -15.55
CA SER A 348 -42.11 13.97 -15.35
C SER A 348 -43.42 14.80 -15.18
N PRO A 349 -44.40 14.62 -16.09
CA PRO A 349 -45.68 15.34 -16.02
C PRO A 349 -46.57 14.82 -14.87
N ARG A 350 -47.47 15.67 -14.37
CA ARG A 350 -48.50 15.27 -13.41
C ARG A 350 -49.30 14.12 -14.03
N ARG A 351 -49.32 12.95 -13.40
CA ARG A 351 -50.46 12.04 -13.57
C ARG A 351 -51.66 12.74 -12.92
N GLU A 352 -52.42 13.48 -13.71
CA GLU A 352 -53.75 13.91 -13.27
C GLU A 352 -54.55 12.65 -12.96
N LYS A 353 -54.95 12.50 -11.70
CA LYS A 353 -55.91 11.48 -11.32
C LYS A 353 -57.20 11.83 -12.05
N VAL A 354 -57.52 11.10 -13.12
CA VAL A 354 -58.86 11.09 -13.68
C VAL A 354 -59.76 10.57 -12.55
N LYS A 355 -60.51 11.48 -11.93
CA LYS A 355 -61.62 11.11 -11.05
C LYS A 355 -62.69 10.55 -11.97
N LEU A 356 -62.87 9.23 -11.93
CA LEU A 356 -64.08 8.58 -12.41
C LEU A 356 -65.22 8.85 -11.43
#